data_AF-A0A1T5G8N9-F1
#
_entry.id   AF-A0A1T5G8N9-F1
#
_cell.length_a   1.000
_cell.length_b   1.000
_cell.length_c   1.000
_cell.angle_alpha   90.00
_cell.angle_beta   90.00
_cell.angle_gamma   90.00
#
_symmetry.space_group_name_H-M   'P 1'
#
loop_
_entity.id
_entity.type
_entity.pdbx_description
1 polymer ?
#
loop_
_entity_poly.entity_id
_entity_poly.type
_entity_poly.pdbx_seq_one_letter_code
_entity_poly.pdbx_strand_id
1 'polypeptide(L)'
;MSATWKTVYEGEHEGRSVTIKESNDHTFKVLTKQNFHDEGIAYQEGDRYVHVSPASVGEQVESEVNSRDSLEEALKELHFSSESVKAILGKMH
;
A
#
# COMPACT_ATOMS: atom_id res chain seq x y z
N MET A 1 -1.74 -0.14 26.58
CA MET A 1 -2.98 -0.01 25.79
C MET A 1 -2.75 -0.76 24.50
N SER A 2 -3.57 -1.77 24.20
CA SER A 2 -3.41 -2.59 22.99
C SER A 2 -4.08 -1.87 21.82
N ALA A 3 -3.31 -1.40 20.83
CA ALA A 3 -3.87 -0.84 19.60
C ALA A 3 -4.82 -1.86 18.99
N THR A 4 -6.12 -1.53 18.95
CA THR A 4 -7.13 -2.39 18.33
C THR A 4 -7.19 -2.02 16.87
N TRP A 5 -6.62 -2.86 16.02
CA TRP A 5 -6.62 -2.66 14.58
C TRP A 5 -7.90 -3.24 13.98
N LYS A 6 -8.73 -2.39 13.39
CA LYS A 6 -9.92 -2.77 12.64
C LYS A 6 -9.63 -2.66 11.16
N THR A 7 -9.87 -3.72 10.39
CA THR A 7 -9.81 -3.62 8.92
C THR A 7 -10.92 -2.70 8.42
N VAL A 8 -10.53 -1.60 7.79
CA VAL A 8 -11.45 -0.60 7.19
C VAL A 8 -11.52 -0.73 5.68
N TYR A 9 -10.56 -1.42 5.07
CA TYR A 9 -10.54 -1.71 3.65
C TYR A 9 -9.77 -3.00 3.35
N GLU A 10 -10.29 -3.78 2.40
CA GLU A 10 -9.58 -4.89 1.79
C GLU A 10 -9.97 -4.97 0.31
N GLY A 11 -8.98 -5.13 -0.57
CA GLY A 11 -9.22 -5.25 -2.00
C GLY A 11 -7.96 -5.61 -2.78
N GLU A 12 -8.13 -5.81 -4.08
CA GLU A 12 -7.03 -6.05 -5.00
C GLU A 12 -6.96 -4.89 -6.00
N HIS A 13 -5.77 -4.33 -6.15
CA HIS A 13 -5.45 -3.25 -7.09
C HIS A 13 -4.17 -3.57 -7.81
N GLU A 14 -4.17 -3.47 -9.14
CA GLU A 14 -2.95 -3.54 -9.94
C GLU A 14 -2.11 -4.82 -9.68
N GLY A 15 -2.77 -5.96 -9.42
CA GLY A 15 -2.10 -7.23 -9.11
C GLY A 15 -1.50 -7.31 -7.70
N ARG A 16 -1.86 -6.38 -6.81
CA ARG A 16 -1.47 -6.32 -5.39
C ARG A 16 -2.70 -6.41 -4.50
N SER A 17 -2.64 -7.24 -3.47
CA SER A 17 -3.61 -7.18 -2.36
C SER A 17 -3.29 -5.97 -1.49
N VAL A 18 -4.31 -5.17 -1.19
CA VAL A 18 -4.24 -4.02 -0.29
C VAL A 18 -5.20 -4.24 0.87
N THR A 19 -4.67 -4.17 2.09
CA THR A 19 -5.45 -4.21 3.33
C THR A 19 -5.14 -2.96 4.13
N ILE A 20 -6.16 -2.19 4.51
CA ILE A 20 -6.00 -1.03 5.39
C ILE A 20 -6.68 -1.33 6.71
N LYS A 21 -5.94 -1.13 7.79
CA LYS A 21 -6.44 -1.25 9.15
C LYS A 21 -6.37 0.12 9.82
N GLU A 22 -7.45 0.53 10.46
CA GLU A 22 -7.49 1.72 11.30
C GLU A 22 -7.40 1.29 12.77
N SER A 23 -6.61 2.02 13.54
CA SER A 23 -6.56 1.93 15.00
C SER A 23 -7.42 3.02 15.64
N ASN A 24 -7.84 2.81 16.89
CA ASN A 24 -8.73 3.73 17.63
C ASN A 24 -8.19 5.16 17.79
N ASP A 25 -6.91 5.39 17.54
CA ASP A 25 -6.21 6.68 17.55
C ASP A 25 -6.16 7.35 16.16
N HIS A 26 -6.93 6.86 15.19
CA HIS A 26 -6.93 7.28 13.78
C HIS A 26 -5.60 7.05 13.04
N THR A 27 -4.78 6.14 13.56
CA THR A 27 -3.62 5.62 12.84
C THR A 27 -4.08 4.56 11.85
N PHE A 28 -3.62 4.67 10.60
CA PHE A 28 -3.86 3.69 9.54
C PHE A 28 -2.61 2.85 9.31
N LYS A 29 -2.80 1.57 9.08
CA LYS A 29 -1.78 0.62 8.66
C LYS A 29 -2.17 0.07 7.31
N VAL A 30 -1.32 0.30 6.32
CA VAL A 30 -1.45 -0.20 4.96
C VAL A 30 -0.57 -1.42 4.81
N LEU A 31 -1.19 -2.55 4.50
CA LEU A 31 -0.47 -3.75 4.12
C LEU A 31 -0.70 -3.98 2.63
N THR A 32 0.38 -3.99 1.88
CA THR A 32 0.35 -4.37 0.46
C THR A 32 1.13 -5.63 0.24
N LYS A 33 0.52 -6.59 -0.47
CA LYS A 33 1.12 -7.86 -0.82
C LYS A 33 1.09 -8.04 -2.33
N GLN A 34 2.24 -8.31 -2.93
CA GLN A 34 2.33 -8.65 -4.34
C GLN A 34 1.71 -10.04 -4.57
N ASN A 35 0.63 -10.13 -5.36
CA ASN A 35 -0.12 -11.38 -5.56
C ASN A 35 0.37 -12.21 -6.76
N PHE A 36 1.11 -11.61 -7.68
CA PHE A 36 1.63 -12.27 -8.87
C PHE A 36 3.15 -12.13 -8.98
N HIS A 37 3.80 -13.16 -9.54
CA HIS A 37 5.21 -13.07 -9.95
C HIS A 37 5.25 -12.23 -11.21
N ASP A 38 5.78 -11.02 -11.11
CA ASP A 38 6.12 -10.23 -12.28
C ASP A 38 7.62 -10.39 -12.52
N GLU A 39 8.03 -11.20 -13.50
CA GLU A 39 9.42 -11.28 -13.98
C GLU A 39 9.84 -10.00 -14.76
N GLY A 40 9.02 -8.94 -14.75
CA GLY A 40 9.06 -7.87 -15.74
C GLY A 40 9.48 -6.45 -15.32
N ILE A 41 9.78 -6.14 -14.06
CA ILE A 41 10.03 -4.74 -13.66
C ILE A 41 11.13 -4.57 -12.60
N ALA A 42 12.34 -4.96 -12.95
CA ALA A 42 13.52 -4.21 -12.51
C ALA A 42 13.81 -3.16 -13.60
N TYR A 43 13.16 -1.99 -13.53
CA TYR A 43 13.55 -0.86 -14.36
C TYR A 43 14.61 -0.03 -13.63
N GLN A 44 15.83 -0.05 -14.14
CA GLN A 44 16.90 0.85 -13.71
C GLN A 44 16.76 2.16 -14.50
N GLU A 45 16.21 3.20 -13.87
CA GLU A 45 16.30 4.56 -14.42
C GLU A 45 17.58 5.23 -13.91
N GLY A 46 18.67 5.03 -14.65
CA GLY A 46 19.93 5.74 -14.44
C GLY A 46 20.89 5.15 -13.39
N ASP A 47 22.09 5.72 -13.33
CA ASP A 47 23.27 5.19 -12.63
C ASP A 47 23.27 5.46 -11.09
N ARG A 48 22.15 5.95 -10.55
CA ARG A 48 22.10 6.50 -9.18
C ARG A 48 20.90 6.13 -8.32
N TYR A 49 19.84 5.51 -8.86
CA TYR A 49 18.65 5.20 -8.06
C TYR A 49 18.15 3.78 -8.36
N VAL A 50 18.30 2.90 -7.37
CA VAL A 50 17.62 1.59 -7.34
C VAL A 50 16.31 1.81 -6.58
N HIS A 51 15.20 1.93 -7.31
CA HIS A 51 13.87 1.91 -6.70
C HIS A 51 13.43 0.45 -6.55
N VAL A 52 13.35 -0.01 -5.30
CA VAL A 52 12.86 -1.35 -4.97
C VAL A 52 11.34 -1.28 -4.91
N SER A 53 10.69 -1.48 -6.08
CA SER A 53 9.33 -1.99 -6.06
C SER A 53 9.37 -3.45 -5.59
N PRO A 54 8.31 -3.97 -4.92
CA PRO A 54 8.27 -5.36 -4.48
C PRO A 54 8.49 -6.29 -5.67
N ALA A 55 9.69 -6.86 -5.77
CA ALA A 55 10.17 -7.57 -6.95
C ALA A 55 9.94 -9.08 -6.85
N SER A 56 9.47 -9.56 -5.69
CA SER A 56 9.33 -10.98 -5.38
C SER A 56 7.93 -11.35 -4.89
N VAL A 57 7.45 -12.53 -5.30
CA VAL A 57 6.17 -13.09 -4.85
C VAL A 57 6.14 -13.18 -3.34
N GLY A 58 5.11 -12.60 -2.72
CA GLY A 58 4.90 -12.68 -1.28
C GLY A 58 5.65 -11.62 -0.46
N GLU A 59 6.35 -10.67 -1.10
CA GLU A 59 6.85 -9.48 -0.43
C GLU A 59 5.68 -8.64 0.09
N GLN A 60 5.77 -8.30 1.38
CA GLN A 60 4.77 -7.52 2.09
C GLN A 60 5.42 -6.21 2.50
N VAL A 61 4.85 -5.11 2.02
CA VAL A 61 5.22 -3.77 2.48
C VAL A 61 4.14 -3.32 3.45
N GLU A 62 4.57 -2.96 4.65
CA GLU A 62 3.72 -2.37 5.67
C GLU A 62 4.11 -0.90 5.83
N SER A 63 3.13 -0.02 5.75
CA SER A 63 3.30 1.41 6.03
C SER A 63 2.29 1.84 7.08
N GLU A 64 2.78 2.50 8.12
CA GLU A 64 1.96 3.07 9.19
C GLU A 64 1.91 4.60 9.03
N VAL A 65 0.70 5.14 8.99
CA VAL A 65 0.44 6.56 8.79
C VAL A 65 -0.59 7.04 9.80
N ASN A 66 -0.43 8.26 10.28
CA ASN A 66 -1.21 8.81 11.39
C ASN A 66 -2.41 9.67 10.94
N SER A 67 -2.67 9.76 9.63
CA SER A 67 -3.77 10.55 9.08
C SER A 67 -4.23 10.01 7.72
N ARG A 68 -5.43 10.40 7.32
CA ARG A 68 -5.99 10.04 6.00
C ARG A 68 -5.25 10.72 4.84
N ASP A 69 -4.75 11.93 5.04
CA ASP A 69 -3.94 12.63 4.04
C ASP A 69 -2.59 11.94 3.87
N SER A 70 -1.95 11.54 4.98
CA SER A 70 -0.73 10.74 4.96
C SER A 70 -0.94 9.37 4.31
N LEU A 71 -2.14 8.78 4.45
CA LEU A 71 -2.52 7.54 3.79
C LEU A 71 -2.61 7.68 2.27
N GLU A 72 -3.16 8.80 1.78
CA GLU A 72 -3.19 9.10 0.35
C GLU A 72 -1.77 9.18 -0.22
N GLU A 73 -0.88 9.91 0.44
CA GLU A 73 0.51 10.06 0.02
C GLU A 73 1.27 8.73 0.09
N ALA A 74 1.08 7.93 1.14
CA ALA A 74 1.69 6.61 1.25
C ALA A 74 1.25 5.67 0.11
N LEU A 75 -0.02 5.70 -0.30
CA LEU A 75 -0.48 4.90 -1.44
C LEU A 75 0.14 5.39 -2.77
N LYS A 76 0.35 6.69 -2.94
CA LYS A 76 1.07 7.23 -4.11
C LYS A 76 2.55 6.83 -4.10
N GLU A 77 3.21 6.86 -2.95
CA GLU A 77 4.60 6.40 -2.80
C GLU A 77 4.75 4.90 -3.06
N LEU A 78 3.71 4.10 -2.78
CA LEU A 78 3.64 2.69 -3.17
C LEU A 78 3.37 2.49 -4.67
N HIS A 79 3.38 3.56 -5.46
CA HIS A 79 3.15 3.57 -6.91
C HIS A 79 1.77 3.05 -7.34
N PHE A 80 0.74 3.17 -6.50
CA PHE A 80 -0.63 2.95 -6.98
C PHE A 80 -1.07 4.09 -7.90
N SER A 81 -1.82 3.74 -8.93
CA SER A 81 -2.48 4.72 -9.79
C SER A 81 -3.42 5.62 -8.99
N SER A 82 -3.58 6.87 -9.45
CA SER A 82 -4.52 7.81 -8.81
C SER A 82 -5.96 7.30 -8.79
N GLU A 83 -6.34 6.42 -9.71
CA GLU A 83 -7.65 5.76 -9.74
C GLU A 83 -7.79 4.75 -8.61
N SER A 84 -6.79 3.89 -8.40
CA SER A 84 -6.75 2.95 -7.28
C SER A 84 -6.72 3.67 -5.94
N VAL A 85 -5.91 4.72 -5.79
CA VAL A 85 -5.88 5.53 -4.56
C VAL A 85 -7.27 6.09 -4.24
N LYS A 86 -7.96 6.69 -5.22
CA LYS A 86 -9.33 7.21 -5.03
C LYS A 86 -10.33 6.09 -4.74
N ALA A 87 -10.21 4.95 -5.41
CA ALA A 87 -11.09 3.80 -5.18
C ALA A 87 -10.92 3.20 -3.78
N ILE A 88 -9.69 3.16 -3.27
CA ILE A 88 -9.36 2.73 -1.91
C ILE A 88 -9.95 3.72 -0.91
N LEU A 89 -9.57 5.00 -1.00
CA LEU A 89 -10.02 6.04 -0.08
C LEU A 89 -11.54 6.24 -0.09
N GLY A 90 -12.20 6.03 -1.24
CA GLY A 90 -13.65 6.14 -1.38
C GLY A 90 -14.44 4.94 -0.87
N LYS A 91 -13.80 3.77 -0.70
CA LYS A 91 -14.42 2.54 -0.19
C LYS A 91 -14.07 2.23 1.26
N MET A 92 -13.26 3.08 1.91
CA MET A 92 -13.01 2.98 3.35
C MET A 92 -14.28 3.28 4.13
N HIS A 93 -14.65 2.38 5.04
CA HIS A 93 -15.85 2.43 5.86
C HIS A 93 -15.62 3.04 7.25
#